data_AF-A0A075G7N4-F1
#
_entry.id   AF-A0A075G7N4-F1
#
_cell.length_a   1.000
_cell.length_b   1.000
_cell.length_c   1.000
_cell.angle_alpha   90.00
_cell.angle_beta   90.00
_cell.angle_gamma   90.00
#
_symmetry.space_group_name_H-M   'P 1'
#
loop_
_entity.id
_entity.type
_entity.pdbx_description
1 polymer ?
#
loop_
_entity_poly.entity_id
_entity_poly.type
_entity_poly.pdbx_seq_one_letter_code
_entity_poly.pdbx_strand_id
1 'polypeptide(L)' 'MKSNNWKQIFEGEYLDIWQTPKGKDGKSDFVLAVGGTHLFLNANTVFPELKIATDAVNREMSKPDGACYQ' A
#
# COMPACT_ATOMS: atom_id res chain seq x y z
N MET A 1 3.22 -9.25 24.02
CA MET A 1 3.97 -8.45 23.02
C MET A 1 3.87 -6.99 23.41
N LYS A 2 4.99 -6.26 23.53
CA LYS A 2 4.97 -4.81 23.77
C LYS A 2 4.14 -4.14 22.67
N SER A 3 3.32 -3.14 23.01
CA SER A 3 2.51 -2.41 22.04
C SER A 3 3.43 -1.85 20.95
N ASN A 4 3.38 -2.49 19.79
CA ASN A 4 4.07 -2.00 18.62
C ASN A 4 3.39 -0.67 18.27
N ASN A 5 4.11 0.46 18.33
CA ASN A 5 3.62 1.81 17.99
C ASN A 5 3.34 1.97 16.48
N TRP A 6 2.89 0.88 15.86
CA TRP A 6 2.55 0.81 14.46
C TRP A 6 1.19 1.46 14.30
N LYS A 7 1.06 2.25 13.25
CA LYS A 7 -0.18 2.95 12.93
C LYS A 7 -0.79 2.29 11.70
N GLN A 8 -1.98 1.72 11.83
CA GLN A 8 -2.73 1.32 10.65
C GLN A 8 -3.13 2.58 9.88
N ILE A 9 -2.75 2.64 8.60
CA ILE A 9 -3.04 3.78 7.73
C ILE A 9 -4.13 3.46 6.71
N PHE A 10 -4.35 2.18 6.47
CA PHE A 10 -5.45 1.67 5.66
C PHE A 10 -5.92 0.36 6.28
N GLU A 11 -7.23 0.26 6.50
CA GLU A 11 -7.91 -0.94 6.98
C GLU A 11 -8.93 -1.34 5.92
N GLY A 12 -8.75 -2.53 5.37
CA GLY A 12 -9.61 -3.08 4.32
C GLY A 12 -10.09 -4.47 4.66
N GLU A 13 -11.08 -4.97 3.94
CA GLU A 13 -11.65 -6.30 4.19
C GLU A 13 -10.65 -7.44 3.91
N TYR A 14 -9.75 -7.25 2.93
CA TYR A 14 -8.81 -8.27 2.46
C TYR A 14 -7.34 -7.88 2.58
N LEU A 15 -7.07 -6.58 2.80
CA LEU A 15 -5.72 -6.06 2.92
C LEU A 15 -5.68 -4.88 3.89
N ASP A 16 -4.56 -4.78 4.60
CA ASP A 16 -4.24 -3.64 5.45
C ASP A 16 -2.91 -3.04 5.06
N ILE A 17 -2.76 -1.74 5.32
CA ILE A 17 -1.46 -1.07 5.26
C ILE A 17 -1.17 -0.46 6.62
N TRP A 18 -0.01 -0.82 7.15
CA TRP A 18 0.52 -0.34 8.42
C TRP A 18 1.74 0.52 8.19
N GLN A 19 1.89 1.56 9.00
CA GLN A 19 3.08 2.39 9.08
C GLN A 19 3.90 1.95 10.29
N THR A 20 5.19 1.74 10.07
CA THR A 20 6.11 1.35 11.15
C THR A 20 6.43 2.55 12.05
N PRO A 21 6.89 2.32 13.28
CA PRO A 21 7.49 3.36 14.10
C PRO A 21 8.65 4.02 13.36
N LYS A 22 8.90 5.29 13.67
CA LYS A 22 10.02 6.02 13.08
C LYS A 22 11.34 5.34 13.47
N GLY A 23 12.18 5.11 12.46
CA GLY A 23 13.56 4.67 12.63
C GLY A 23 14.45 5.78 13.19
N LYS A 24 15.76 5.48 13.32
CA LYS A 24 16.77 6.45 13.79
C LYS A 24 16.92 7.66 12.88
N ASP A 25 16.58 7.51 11.60
CA ASP A 25 16.56 8.56 10.59
C ASP A 25 15.26 9.41 10.64
N GLY A 26 14.35 9.11 11.57
CA GLY A 26 13.07 9.80 11.70
C GLY A 26 12.03 9.40 10.66
N LYS A 27 12.35 8.45 9.77
CA LYS A 27 11.44 7.97 8.72
C LYS A 27 10.70 6.72 9.17
N SER A 28 9.51 6.53 8.63
CA SER A 28 8.74 5.30 8.79
C SER A 28 8.70 4.56 7.46
N ASP A 29 8.72 3.24 7.53
CA ASP A 29 8.42 2.34 6.42
C ASP A 29 6.97 1.84 6.53
N PHE A 30 6.58 0.95 5.62
CA PHE A 30 5.22 0.41 5.58
C PHE A 30 5.21 -1.11 5.58
N VAL A 31 4.09 -1.69 6.00
CA VAL A 31 3.81 -3.12 5.87
C VAL A 31 2.47 -3.29 5.19
N LEU A 32 2.47 -4.07 4.12
CA LEU A 32 1.27 -4.57 3.46
C LEU A 32 0.91 -5.93 4.07
N ALA A 33 -0.28 -6.05 4.64
CA ALA A 33 -0.83 -7.31 5.12
C ALA A 33 -1.91 -7.79 4.15
N VAL A 34 -1.75 -9.00 3.59
CA VAL A 34 -2.73 -9.62 2.66
C VAL A 34 -2.88 -11.09 3.03
N GLY A 35 -4.09 -11.53 3.36
CA GLY A 35 -4.38 -12.94 3.66
C GLY A 35 -3.47 -13.54 4.73
N GLY A 36 -3.11 -12.77 5.76
CA GLY A 36 -2.19 -13.19 6.83
C GLY A 36 -0.69 -13.13 6.48
N THR A 37 -0.35 -12.80 5.23
CA THR A 37 1.05 -12.55 4.82
C THR A 37 1.40 -11.08 5.03
N HIS A 38 2.60 -10.83 5.56
CA HIS A 38 3.10 -9.47 5.81
C HIS A 38 4.33 -9.20 4.94
N LEU A 39 4.26 -8.15 4.13
CA LEU A 39 5.36 -7.69 3.28
C LEU A 39 5.85 -6.31 3.74
N PHE A 40 7.14 -6.19 4.01
CA PHE A 40 7.76 -4.92 4.38
C PHE A 40 8.09 -4.09 3.13
N LEU A 41 7.69 -2.82 3.14
CA LEU A 41 7.80 -1.91 2.01
C LEU A 41 8.61 -0.69 2.45
N ASN A 42 9.79 -0.51 1.85
CA ASN A 42 10.59 0.68 2.10
C ASN A 42 9.88 1.93 1.57
N ALA A 43 9.81 2.97 2.40
CA ALA A 43 9.08 4.18 2.07
C ALA A 43 9.71 5.01 0.93
N ASN A 44 11.01 4.86 0.66
CA ASN A 44 11.72 5.62 -0.36
C ASN A 44 11.87 4.85 -1.70
N THR A 45 11.58 3.55 -1.73
CA THR A 45 11.76 2.72 -2.94
C THR A 45 10.49 1.95 -3.30
N VAL A 46 10.20 0.87 -2.57
CA VAL A 46 9.16 -0.11 -2.94
C VAL A 46 7.75 0.45 -2.78
N PHE A 47 7.47 1.19 -1.70
CA PHE A 47 6.12 1.69 -1.45
C PHE A 47 5.62 2.70 -2.52
N PRO A 48 6.43 3.71 -2.92
CA PRO A 48 6.08 4.58 -4.03
C PRO A 48 5.85 3.82 -5.35
N GLU A 49 6.67 2.82 -5.65
CA GLU A 49 6.55 2.02 -6.87
C GLU A 49 5.26 1.19 -6.88
N LEU A 50 4.92 0.55 -5.75
CA LEU A 50 3.66 -0.18 -5.60
C LEU A 50 2.45 0.72 -5.82
N LYS A 51 2.48 1.94 -5.29
CA LYS A 51 1.40 2.92 -5.51
C LYS A 51 1.24 3.23 -7.01
N ILE A 52 2.35 3.57 -7.68
CA ILE A 52 2.35 3.90 -9.12
C ILE A 52 1.81 2.72 -9.94
N ALA A 53 2.26 1.50 -9.64
CA ALA A 53 1.80 0.30 -10.34
C ALA A 53 0.30 0.05 -10.14
N THR A 54 -0.20 0.19 -8.92
CA THR A 54 -1.62 0.00 -8.60
C THR A 54 -2.49 1.05 -9.28
N ASP A 55 -2.08 2.32 -9.25
CA ASP A 55 -2.78 3.42 -9.93
C ASP A 55 -2.82 3.19 -11.45
N ALA A 56 -1.72 2.73 -12.05
CA ALA A 56 -1.63 2.42 -13.48
C ALA A 56 -2.56 1.26 -13.88
N VAL A 57 -2.55 0.17 -13.12
CA VAL A 57 -3.46 -0.97 -13.36
C VAL A 57 -4.91 -0.54 -13.21
N ASN A 58 -5.25 0.19 -12.14
CA ASN A 58 -6.62 0.65 -11.94
C ASN A 58 -7.10 1.54 -13.10
N ARG A 59 -6.24 2.45 -13.57
CA ARG A 59 -6.54 3.30 -14.73
C ARG A 59 -6.76 2.48 -16.00
N GLU A 60 -5.96 1.44 -16.24
CA GLU A 60 -6.11 0.56 -17.40
C GLU A 60 -7.42 -0.24 -17.34
N MET A 61 -7.70 -0.84 -16.18
CA MET A 61 -8.89 -1.68 -15.97
C MET A 61 -10.19 -0.88 -15.90
N SER A 62 -10.11 0.41 -15.55
CA SER A 62 -11.25 1.33 -15.52
C SER A 62 -11.48 2.04 -16.85
N LYS A 63 -10.71 1.73 -17.90
CA LYS A 63 -11.00 2.25 -19.23
C LYS A 63 -12.37 1.71 -19.67
N PRO A 64 -13.27 2.56 -20.16
CA PRO A 64 -14.51 2.07 -20.75
C PRO A 64 -14.18 1.17 -21.95
N ASP A 65 -14.81 0.00 -21.99
CA ASP A 65 -14.72 -0.93 -23.11
C ASP A 65 -15.46 -0.33 -24.31
N GLY A 66 -14.70 0.24 -25.26
CA GLY A 66 -15.23 0.74 -26.52
C GLY A 66 -15.80 2.16 -26.50
N ALA A 67 -15.87 2.76 -27.69
CA ALA A 67 -16.34 4.12 -27.90
C ALA A 67 -17.77 4.31 -27.40
N CYS A 68 -17.95 5.08 -26.33
CA CYS A 68 -19.26 5.48 -25.80
C CYS A 68 -20.08 6.40 -26.75
N TYR A 69 -19.71 6.51 -28.03
CA TYR A 69 -20.48 7.20 -29.04
C TYR A 69 -20.32 6.45 -30.37
N GLN A 70 -21.32 5.64 -30.72
CA GLN A 70 -21.70 5.41 -32.11
C GLN A 70 -22.83 6.38 -32.47
#